data_AF-A0A378QQ03-F1
#
_entry.id   AF-A0A378QQ03-F1
#
_cell.length_a   1.000
_cell.length_b   1.000
_cell.length_c   1.000
_cell.angle_alpha   90.00
_cell.angle_beta   90.00
_cell.angle_gamma   90.00
#
_symmetry.space_group_name_H-M   'P 1'
#
loop_
_entity.id
_entity.type
_entity.pdbx_description
1 polymer ?
#
loop_
_entity_poly.entity_id
_entity_poly.type
_entity_poly.pdbx_seq_one_letter_code
_entity_poly.pdbx_strand_id
1 'polypeptide(L)'
;MQPISTANIHEYHSTFNSYDGTAMFYRYWLTDKSERVYDHDDLKIIVMLHRGGHEHSQRLTDMAHAFVKQGYQVFAWDARGNGRSGGERDHAESFGQLVRDLDEFLKVIKPKRTPMMSKLHSSPVVWERSLPVPMYMTTPPIFVA
;
A
#
# COMPACT_ATOMS: atom_id res chain seq x y z
N MET A 1 -17.10 -8.80 -25.30
CA MET A 1 -15.72 -8.32 -25.11
C MET A 1 -15.84 -7.02 -24.32
N GLN A 2 -15.39 -6.98 -23.07
CA GLN A 2 -15.47 -5.74 -22.26
C GLN A 2 -14.55 -4.68 -22.91
N PRO A 3 -14.95 -3.40 -22.98
CA PRO A 3 -14.12 -2.36 -23.58
C PRO A 3 -12.80 -2.26 -22.80
N ILE A 4 -11.68 -2.20 -23.53
CA ILE A 4 -10.36 -1.94 -22.95
C ILE A 4 -10.44 -0.55 -22.33
N SER A 5 -10.46 -0.51 -20.99
CA SER A 5 -10.51 0.72 -20.22
C SER A 5 -9.46 1.71 -20.72
N THR A 6 -9.89 2.90 -21.12
CA THR A 6 -9.03 4.06 -21.47
C THR A 6 -8.39 4.70 -20.23
N ALA A 7 -8.27 3.96 -19.13
CA ALA A 7 -7.66 4.47 -17.90
C ALA A 7 -6.19 4.77 -18.15
N ASN A 8 -5.73 5.94 -17.68
CA ASN A 8 -4.33 6.28 -17.75
C ASN A 8 -3.57 5.34 -16.83
N ILE A 9 -2.43 4.84 -17.31
CA ILE A 9 -1.51 4.05 -16.51
C ILE A 9 -0.48 5.00 -15.94
N HIS A 10 -0.37 5.00 -14.63
CA HIS A 10 0.63 5.77 -13.89
C HIS A 10 1.75 4.83 -13.45
N GLU A 11 2.99 5.27 -13.69
CA GLU A 11 4.19 4.58 -13.26
C GLU A 11 4.79 5.30 -12.06
N TYR A 12 5.11 4.55 -11.03
CA TYR A 12 5.76 5.05 -9.82
C TYR A 12 6.94 4.16 -9.45
N HIS A 13 7.81 4.67 -8.59
CA HIS A 13 8.92 3.89 -8.05
C HIS A 13 9.25 4.30 -6.62
N SER A 14 9.80 3.38 -5.85
CA SER A 14 10.25 3.61 -4.49
C SER A 14 11.33 2.61 -4.10
N THR A 15 11.78 2.68 -2.86
CA THR A 15 12.77 1.77 -2.28
C THR A 15 12.28 1.18 -0.96
N PHE A 16 12.82 0.02 -0.61
CA PHE A 16 12.68 -0.56 0.71
C PHE A 16 14.01 -1.20 1.13
N ASN A 17 14.18 -1.48 2.41
CA ASN A 17 15.36 -2.22 2.88
C ASN A 17 14.98 -3.70 3.05
N SER A 18 15.80 -4.59 2.51
CA SER A 18 15.67 -6.02 2.73
C SER A 18 16.12 -6.42 4.14
N TYR A 19 16.02 -7.71 4.45
CA TYR A 19 16.32 -8.30 5.75
C TYR A 19 17.75 -8.04 6.26
N ASP A 20 18.70 -7.82 5.33
CA ASP A 20 20.11 -7.52 5.62
C ASP A 20 20.44 -6.01 5.49
N GLY A 21 19.43 -5.16 5.35
CA GLY A 21 19.60 -3.72 5.18
C GLY A 21 19.95 -3.28 3.76
N THR A 22 20.07 -4.20 2.80
CA THR A 22 20.30 -3.83 1.40
C THR A 22 19.11 -3.03 0.86
N ALA A 23 19.38 -1.85 0.31
CA ALA A 23 18.35 -1.04 -0.33
C ALA A 23 17.91 -1.65 -1.67
N MET A 24 16.62 -1.93 -1.79
CA MET A 24 16.00 -2.58 -2.94
C MET A 24 15.09 -1.58 -3.65
N PHE A 25 15.30 -1.41 -4.96
CA PHE A 25 14.46 -0.56 -5.80
C PHE A 25 13.26 -1.35 -6.33
N TYR A 26 12.11 -0.71 -6.40
CA TYR A 26 10.96 -1.27 -7.10
C TYR A 26 10.13 -0.22 -7.82
N ARG A 27 9.39 -0.71 -8.81
CA ARG A 27 8.49 0.03 -9.67
C ARG A 27 7.10 -0.58 -9.58
N TYR A 28 6.09 0.25 -9.76
CA TYR A 28 4.72 -0.21 -9.78
C TYR A 28 3.87 0.63 -10.74
N TRP A 29 2.85 0.00 -11.29
CA TRP A 29 1.95 0.57 -12.28
C TRP A 29 0.51 0.43 -11.82
N LEU A 30 -0.21 1.55 -11.85
CA LEU A 30 -1.59 1.67 -11.38
C LEU A 30 -2.45 2.35 -12.45
N THR A 31 -3.75 2.08 -12.44
CA THR A 31 -4.76 2.93 -13.11
C THR A 31 -5.27 4.02 -12.18
N ASP A 32 -5.91 5.06 -12.75
CA ASP A 32 -6.64 6.10 -12.01
C ASP A 32 -7.60 5.53 -10.93
N LYS A 33 -8.23 4.37 -11.18
CA LYS A 33 -9.16 3.73 -10.23
C LYS A 33 -8.45 3.06 -9.05
N SER A 34 -7.15 2.80 -9.17
CA SER A 34 -6.35 2.03 -8.22
C SER A 34 -5.33 2.87 -7.44
N GLU A 35 -5.31 4.20 -7.59
CA GLU A 35 -4.45 5.08 -6.77
C GLU A 35 -4.70 4.89 -5.27
N ARG A 36 -5.91 4.44 -4.89
CA ARG A 36 -6.18 3.93 -3.55
C ARG A 36 -5.82 2.45 -3.47
N VAL A 37 -4.51 2.18 -3.47
CA VAL A 37 -3.86 0.86 -3.42
C VAL A 37 -4.41 -0.05 -2.31
N TYR A 38 -5.16 0.49 -1.34
CA TYR A 38 -5.60 -0.18 -0.13
C TYR A 38 -7.10 -0.07 0.21
N ASP A 39 -7.94 0.55 -0.63
CA ASP A 39 -9.35 0.86 -0.27
C ASP A 39 -10.38 -0.21 -0.68
N HIS A 40 -10.01 -1.24 -1.43
CA HIS A 40 -10.95 -2.24 -1.94
C HIS A 40 -10.54 -3.68 -1.58
N ASP A 41 -11.49 -4.43 -1.01
CA ASP A 41 -11.33 -5.86 -0.64
C ASP A 41 -11.06 -6.79 -1.85
N ASP A 42 -11.24 -6.31 -3.09
CA ASP A 42 -11.09 -7.08 -4.34
C ASP A 42 -9.79 -6.79 -5.12
N LEU A 43 -8.81 -6.09 -4.53
CA LEU A 43 -7.61 -5.68 -5.24
C LEU A 43 -6.69 -6.88 -5.56
N LYS A 44 -6.47 -7.12 -6.86
CA LYS A 44 -5.59 -8.19 -7.37
C LYS A 44 -4.20 -7.64 -7.64
N ILE A 45 -3.20 -8.25 -7.00
CA ILE A 45 -1.79 -7.85 -7.12
C ILE A 45 -1.04 -8.86 -7.99
N ILE A 46 -0.19 -8.37 -8.88
CA ILE A 46 0.81 -9.16 -9.62
C ILE A 46 2.20 -8.66 -9.25
N VAL A 47 3.07 -9.57 -8.84
CA VAL A 47 4.50 -9.32 -8.66
C VAL A 47 5.26 -9.97 -9.80
N MET A 48 6.02 -9.17 -10.54
CA MET A 48 6.80 -9.62 -11.68
C MET A 48 8.28 -9.69 -11.34
N LEU A 49 8.91 -10.80 -11.73
CA LEU A 49 10.33 -11.05 -11.55
C LEU A 49 11.01 -11.07 -12.93
N HIS A 50 12.14 -10.40 -13.06
CA HIS A 50 13.00 -10.48 -14.26
C HIS A 50 13.94 -11.70 -14.16
N ARG A 51 14.57 -12.09 -15.27
CA ARG A 51 15.18 -13.44 -15.43
C ARG A 51 16.60 -13.56 -14.86
N GLY A 52 17.10 -12.54 -14.17
CA GLY A 52 18.48 -12.47 -13.66
C GLY A 52 19.48 -11.84 -14.66
N GLY A 53 20.73 -11.62 -14.21
CA GLY A 53 21.75 -10.86 -14.94
C GLY A 53 21.50 -9.34 -14.94
N HIS A 54 22.06 -8.60 -15.90
CA HIS A 54 21.92 -7.14 -16.04
C HIS A 54 20.48 -6.65 -16.39
N GLU A 55 19.45 -7.47 -16.14
CA GLU A 55 18.04 -7.09 -16.28
C GLU A 55 17.54 -6.25 -15.09
N HIS A 56 16.44 -5.54 -15.30
CA HIS A 56 15.80 -4.70 -14.28
C HIS A 56 14.30 -4.50 -14.59
N SER A 57 13.56 -4.04 -13.58
CA SER A 57 12.09 -3.90 -13.58
C SER A 57 11.51 -3.14 -14.78
N GLN A 58 12.23 -2.16 -15.34
CA GLN A 58 11.75 -1.37 -16.49
C GLN A 58 11.57 -2.20 -17.78
N ARG A 59 12.27 -3.33 -17.94
CA ARG A 59 12.06 -4.22 -19.10
C ARG A 59 10.68 -4.89 -19.09
N LEU A 60 9.98 -4.82 -17.96
CA LEU A 60 8.68 -5.44 -17.75
C LEU A 60 7.51 -4.47 -18.01
N THR A 61 7.78 -3.20 -18.33
CA THR A 61 6.75 -2.15 -18.47
C THR A 61 5.63 -2.52 -19.43
N ASP A 62 5.93 -3.04 -20.62
CA ASP A 62 4.90 -3.39 -21.60
C ASP A 62 3.96 -4.51 -21.11
N MET A 63 4.53 -5.52 -20.43
CA MET A 63 3.77 -6.61 -19.84
C MET A 63 2.99 -6.13 -18.61
N ALA A 64 3.56 -5.23 -17.80
CA ALA A 64 2.86 -4.60 -16.68
C ALA A 64 1.64 -3.82 -17.19
N HIS A 65 1.79 -3.03 -18.26
CA HIS A 65 0.68 -2.29 -18.86
C HIS A 65 -0.47 -3.21 -19.31
N ALA A 66 -0.15 -4.37 -19.88
CA ALA A 66 -1.16 -5.34 -20.29
C ALA A 66 -1.99 -5.85 -19.10
N PHE A 67 -1.36 -6.11 -17.95
CA PHE A 67 -2.05 -6.51 -16.73
C PHE A 67 -2.81 -5.36 -16.06
N VAL A 68 -2.23 -4.16 -16.01
CA VAL A 68 -2.89 -2.98 -15.43
C VAL A 68 -4.20 -2.66 -16.16
N LYS A 69 -4.22 -2.79 -17.50
CA LYS A 69 -5.45 -2.62 -18.30
C LYS A 69 -6.55 -3.64 -17.96
N GLN A 70 -6.20 -4.77 -17.37
CA GLN A 70 -7.14 -5.80 -16.89
C GLN A 70 -7.55 -5.60 -15.43
N GLY A 71 -7.14 -4.48 -14.79
CA GLY A 71 -7.51 -4.12 -13.42
C GLY A 71 -6.59 -4.68 -12.35
N TYR A 72 -5.40 -5.16 -12.70
CA TYR A 72 -4.39 -5.58 -11.72
C TYR A 72 -3.53 -4.40 -11.26
N GLN A 73 -3.10 -4.44 -10.00
CA GLN A 73 -1.99 -3.63 -9.52
C GLN A 73 -0.70 -4.40 -9.74
N VAL A 74 0.26 -3.81 -10.45
CA VAL A 74 1.45 -4.53 -10.89
C VAL A 74 2.68 -3.93 -10.25
N PHE A 75 3.52 -4.80 -9.69
CA PHE A 75 4.75 -4.45 -9.01
C PHE A 75 5.91 -5.25 -9.59
N ALA A 76 7.07 -4.61 -9.73
CA ALA A 76 8.31 -5.27 -10.12
C ALA A 76 9.47 -4.62 -9.38
N TRP A 77 10.28 -5.42 -8.71
CA TRP A 77 11.52 -4.94 -8.10
C TRP A 77 12.75 -5.21 -8.98
N ASP A 78 13.82 -4.49 -8.72
CA ASP A 78 15.15 -4.87 -9.19
C ASP A 78 15.72 -5.87 -8.18
N ALA A 79 16.14 -7.06 -8.63
CA ALA A 79 16.75 -8.03 -7.72
C ALA A 79 18.06 -7.46 -7.18
N ARG A 80 18.57 -8.01 -6.08
CA ARG A 80 19.81 -7.49 -5.50
C ARG A 80 20.95 -7.58 -6.52
N GLY A 81 21.83 -6.59 -6.52
CA GLY A 81 22.89 -6.47 -7.51
C GLY A 81 22.45 -5.92 -8.87
N ASN A 82 21.15 -5.87 -9.14
CA ASN A 82 20.61 -5.50 -10.45
C ASN A 82 20.05 -4.08 -10.46
N GLY A 83 20.03 -3.47 -11.65
CA GLY A 83 19.41 -2.18 -11.89
C GLY A 83 19.80 -1.13 -10.84
N ARG A 84 18.79 -0.61 -10.13
CA ARG A 84 18.93 0.41 -9.10
C ARG A 84 18.99 -0.14 -7.67
N SER A 85 18.83 -1.45 -7.48
CA SER A 85 19.02 -2.09 -6.18
C SER A 85 20.50 -2.12 -5.81
N GLY A 86 20.75 -2.09 -4.51
CA GLY A 86 22.08 -2.27 -3.92
C GLY A 86 22.55 -3.72 -3.95
N GLY A 87 23.67 -3.99 -3.29
CA GLY A 87 24.37 -5.28 -3.32
C GLY A 87 25.49 -5.31 -4.36
N GLU A 88 26.27 -6.39 -4.32
CA GLU A 88 27.30 -6.66 -5.32
C GLU A 88 26.66 -6.92 -6.70
N ARG A 89 27.25 -6.36 -7.76
CA ARG A 89 26.64 -6.39 -9.10
C ARG A 89 26.52 -7.80 -9.65
N ASP A 90 25.33 -8.11 -10.16
CA ASP A 90 24.93 -9.43 -10.67
C ASP A 90 25.18 -10.58 -9.68
N HIS A 91 25.23 -10.28 -8.38
CA HIS A 91 25.57 -11.24 -7.36
C HIS A 91 24.48 -11.36 -6.28
N ALA A 92 24.20 -12.61 -5.93
CA ALA A 92 23.54 -13.00 -4.69
C ALA A 92 24.32 -14.17 -4.11
N GLU A 93 24.49 -14.18 -2.79
CA GLU A 93 25.25 -15.21 -2.07
C GLU A 93 24.61 -16.60 -2.26
N SER A 94 23.29 -16.63 -2.39
CA SER A 94 22.53 -17.84 -2.67
C SER A 94 21.15 -17.52 -3.26
N PHE A 95 20.50 -18.51 -3.87
CA PHE A 95 19.10 -18.39 -4.26
C PHE A 95 18.19 -18.05 -3.05
N GLY A 96 18.53 -18.55 -1.86
CA GLY A 96 17.80 -18.26 -0.63
C GLY A 96 17.81 -16.76 -0.25
N GLN A 97 18.86 -16.03 -0.62
CA GLN A 97 18.89 -14.57 -0.43
C GLN A 97 17.83 -13.88 -1.29
N LEU A 98 17.69 -14.26 -2.56
CA LEU A 98 16.65 -13.73 -3.45
C LEU A 98 15.23 -14.03 -2.93
N VAL A 99 15.02 -15.23 -2.36
CA VAL A 99 13.73 -15.61 -1.76
C VAL A 99 13.42 -14.76 -0.53
N ARG A 100 14.40 -14.53 0.35
CA ARG A 100 14.21 -13.67 1.54
C ARG A 100 13.94 -12.22 1.15
N ASP A 101 14.68 -11.72 0.18
CA ASP A 101 14.48 -10.39 -0.37
C ASP A 101 13.00 -10.28 -0.90
N LEU A 102 12.47 -11.33 -1.55
CA LEU A 102 11.10 -11.34 -2.10
C LEU A 102 10.05 -11.36 -0.97
N ASP A 103 10.30 -12.12 0.10
CA ASP A 103 9.43 -12.13 1.28
C ASP A 103 9.33 -10.73 1.92
N GLU A 104 10.45 -10.02 2.04
CA GLU A 104 10.46 -8.62 2.50
C GLU A 104 9.69 -7.71 1.55
N PHE A 105 9.86 -7.89 0.23
CA PHE A 105 9.10 -7.11 -0.74
C PHE A 105 7.59 -7.32 -0.63
N LEU A 106 7.15 -8.57 -0.43
CA LEU A 106 5.73 -8.88 -0.24
C LEU A 106 5.15 -8.23 1.02
N LYS A 107 5.95 -8.01 2.08
CA LYS A 107 5.52 -7.27 3.27
C LYS A 107 5.32 -5.78 2.98
N VAL A 108 6.15 -5.21 2.09
CA VAL A 108 6.07 -3.79 1.70
C VAL A 108 4.82 -3.48 0.90
N ILE A 109 4.46 -4.34 -0.05
CA ILE A 109 3.32 -4.11 -0.96
C ILE A 109 1.98 -4.65 -0.43
N LYS A 110 2.02 -5.40 0.69
CA LYS A 110 0.79 -5.91 1.31
C LYS A 110 -0.07 -4.75 1.79
N PRO A 111 -1.37 -4.76 1.48
CA PRO A 111 -2.31 -3.80 2.04
C PRO A 111 -2.25 -3.76 3.56
N LYS A 112 -1.98 -2.57 4.10
CA LYS A 112 -2.25 -2.29 5.51
C LYS A 112 -3.76 -2.26 5.67
N ARG A 113 -4.36 -3.43 5.94
CA ARG A 113 -5.74 -3.50 6.40
C ARG A 113 -5.80 -2.77 7.74
N THR A 114 -6.32 -1.56 7.75
CA THR A 114 -6.92 -1.03 8.97
C THR A 114 -8.05 -1.99 9.29
N PRO A 115 -8.07 -2.67 10.46
CA PRO A 115 -9.21 -3.49 10.83
C PRO A 115 -10.44 -2.59 10.75
N MET A 116 -11.33 -2.88 9.81
CA MET A 116 -12.63 -2.26 9.81
C MET A 116 -13.26 -2.76 11.10
N MET A 117 -13.29 -1.93 12.15
CA MET A 117 -14.08 -2.19 13.34
C MET A 117 -15.49 -2.42 12.82
N SER A 118 -15.88 -3.69 12.71
CA SER A 118 -17.24 -4.06 12.42
C SER A 118 -18.05 -3.40 13.53
N LYS A 119 -18.77 -2.34 13.20
CA LYS A 119 -19.91 -1.92 14.01
C LYS A 119 -20.83 -3.13 13.99
N LEU A 120 -20.70 -4.00 14.99
CA LEU A 120 -21.64 -5.08 15.24
C LEU A 120 -22.96 -4.38 15.51
N HIS A 121 -23.84 -4.37 14.52
CA HIS A 121 -25.19 -3.89 14.69
C HIS A 121 -25.98 -4.98 15.40
N SER A 122 -26.14 -4.83 16.72
CA SER A 122 -27.25 -5.42 17.44
C SER A 122 -27.72 -4.44 18.51
N SER A 123 -28.73 -3.65 18.14
CA SER A 123 -29.65 -2.90 19.01
C SER A 123 -29.09 -1.72 19.85
N PRO A 124 -29.92 -0.68 20.09
CA PRO A 124 -29.48 0.53 20.78
C PRO A 124 -29.32 0.23 22.26
N VAL A 125 -28.09 0.29 22.77
CA VAL A 125 -27.91 0.61 24.18
C VAL A 125 -28.30 2.08 24.32
N VAL A 126 -29.53 2.29 24.79
CA VAL A 126 -30.01 3.55 25.32
C VAL A 126 -29.11 3.90 26.50
N TRP A 127 -28.14 4.79 26.29
CA TRP A 127 -27.52 5.52 27.38
C TRP A 127 -28.40 6.73 27.69
N GLU A 128 -29.54 6.48 28.31
CA GLU A 128 -30.27 7.54 28.97
C GLU A 128 -29.59 7.82 30.31
N ARG A 129 -28.71 8.82 30.31
CA ARG A 129 -28.44 9.61 31.51
C ARG A 129 -29.05 10.98 31.29
N SER A 130 -30.37 11.01 31.43
CA SER A 130 -31.11 12.24 31.73
C SER A 130 -30.55 12.83 33.03
N LEU A 131 -30.17 14.09 32.92
CA LEU A 131 -29.38 14.89 33.86
C LEU A 131 -30.14 15.17 35.18
N PRO A 132 -29.50 15.85 36.14
CA PRO A 132 -29.92 17.26 36.20
C PRO A 132 -28.75 18.23 36.09
N VAL A 133 -28.95 19.19 35.20
CA VAL A 133 -28.28 20.47 35.15
C VAL A 133 -28.72 21.26 36.38
N PRO A 134 -27.82 21.81 37.21
CA PRO A 134 -28.17 23.00 37.97
C PRO A 134 -27.91 24.21 37.06
N MET A 135 -29.00 24.76 36.54
CA MET A 135 -29.07 26.12 36.04
C MET A 135 -29.05 27.08 37.25
N TYR A 136 -28.41 28.23 37.05
CA TYR A 136 -28.40 29.45 37.88
C TYR A 136 -27.72 29.41 39.27
N MET A 137 -26.59 30.10 39.38
CA MET A 137 -26.49 31.25 40.29
C MET A 137 -25.53 32.26 39.66
N THR A 138 -26.14 33.12 38.86
CA THR A 138 -25.63 34.44 38.49
C THR A 138 -25.45 35.25 39.77
N THR A 139 -24.28 35.90 39.91
CA THR A 139 -24.03 37.00 40.83
C THR A 139 -25.18 38.01 40.83
N PRO A 140 -25.66 38.50 41.98
CA PRO A 140 -26.34 39.78 42.03
C PRO A 140 -25.30 40.91 42.02
N PRO A 141 -25.40 41.94 41.17
CA PRO A 141 -24.92 43.26 41.52
C PRO A 141 -26.02 43.94 42.37
N ILE A 142 -25.64 44.63 43.45
CA ILE A 142 -26.16 45.96 43.79
C ILE A 142 -25.27 46.63 44.84
N PHE A 143 -24.99 47.87 44.50
CA PHE A 143 -24.31 49.00 45.12
C PHE A 143 -24.79 49.46 46.52
N VAL A 144 -23.84 50.14 47.20
CA VAL A 144 -23.96 51.33 48.09
C VAL A 144 -24.39 51.15 49.55
N ALA A 145 -23.46 51.44 50.46
CA ALA A 145 -23.46 52.65 51.29
C ALA A 145 -22.02 53.20 51.38
#